data_AF-A0A815VFD4-F1
#
_entry.id   AF-A0A815VFD4-F1
#
_cell.length_a   1.000
_cell.length_b   1.000
_cell.length_c   1.000
_cell.angle_alpha   90.00
_cell.angle_beta   90.00
_cell.angle_gamma   90.00
#
_symmetry.space_group_name_H-M   'P 1'
#
loop_
_entity.id
_entity.type
_entity.pdbx_description
1 polymer ?
#
loop_
_entity_poly.entity_id
_entity_poly.type
_entity_poly.pdbx_seq_one_letter_code
_entity_poly.pdbx_strand_id
1 'polypeptide(L)'
;MSVLLKILSIYFLFETVTSDPINRHMKIDGDFDDWKNVPSYSDPEDNMEGTVYDVSPWFPSFKFPDCHDGDSLDTSTVPKHIYNPNVNIVELKVAHDNSSLYIYCRVIDGGVIGKTSVGPSEFNKNNPSESSAGRFYIMTAINIDHNATTGCWLHDGGYHPTAPGFDGNIEIEFYNGSFNQNYFVDHGANNDDETNYLKQQNKENHFVIRPATHEYFTQYIYWNHQPTANETKRCLEGPYQLPGSTKTNYICFTKDKAPGPFNGVISYARSVKGNELELRAPFQALLLNSQTGRSTLELGMTVNISLSLETSEEYSVPQDWSSDTTATIQYTLSNDSA
;
A
#
# COMPACT_ATOMS: atom_id res chain seq x y z
N MET A 1 9.39 -22.31 44.09
CA MET A 1 9.48 -23.05 42.80
C MET A 1 8.70 -22.21 41.79
N SER A 2 9.42 -21.47 40.95
CA SER A 2 8.87 -20.51 39.98
C SER A 2 8.33 -21.26 38.76
N VAL A 3 7.06 -21.04 38.42
CA VAL A 3 6.48 -21.53 37.17
C VAL A 3 6.71 -20.46 36.12
N LEU A 4 7.75 -20.66 35.30
CA LEU A 4 7.95 -19.91 34.07
C LEU A 4 6.76 -20.15 33.13
N LEU A 5 5.95 -19.12 32.92
CA LEU A 5 5.03 -19.04 31.79
C LEU A 5 5.90 -18.79 30.54
N LYS A 6 6.18 -19.85 29.78
CA LYS A 6 6.69 -19.71 28.42
C LYS A 6 5.53 -19.18 27.56
N ILE A 7 5.53 -17.88 27.31
CA ILE A 7 4.77 -17.29 26.20
C ILE A 7 5.40 -17.87 24.94
N LEU A 8 4.72 -18.84 24.33
CA LEU A 8 5.01 -19.29 22.98
C LEU A 8 4.49 -18.16 22.08
N SER A 9 5.36 -17.24 21.68
CA SER A 9 5.08 -16.36 20.54
C SER A 9 4.98 -17.25 19.31
N ILE A 10 3.77 -17.61 18.92
CA ILE A 10 3.51 -18.29 17.66
C ILE A 10 3.66 -17.20 16.60
N TYR A 11 4.85 -17.10 16.01
CA TYR A 11 5.05 -16.35 14.78
C TYR A 11 4.34 -17.14 13.67
N PHE A 12 3.16 -16.69 13.28
CA PHE A 12 2.38 -17.30 12.22
C PHE A 12 3.04 -16.96 10.88
N LEU A 13 3.70 -17.96 10.30
CA LEU A 13 4.16 -17.94 8.93
C LEU A 13 2.94 -18.19 8.05
N PHE A 14 2.32 -17.12 7.55
CA PHE A 14 1.56 -17.24 6.31
C PHE A 14 2.52 -17.77 5.25
N GLU A 15 2.10 -18.76 4.46
CA GLU A 15 2.93 -19.31 3.39
C GLU A 15 3.32 -18.16 2.46
N THR A 16 4.54 -17.66 2.64
CA THR A 16 5.05 -16.58 1.84
C THR A 16 5.41 -17.19 0.50
N VAL A 17 4.65 -16.84 -0.54
CA VAL A 17 4.92 -17.36 -1.87
C VAL A 17 6.20 -16.71 -2.37
N THR A 18 7.19 -17.50 -2.76
CA THR A 18 8.43 -16.97 -3.34
C THR A 18 8.22 -16.70 -4.81
N SER A 19 8.62 -15.52 -5.27
CA SER A 19 8.60 -15.14 -6.68
C SER A 19 9.90 -15.41 -7.40
N ASP A 20 9.81 -15.90 -8.62
CA ASP A 20 10.89 -15.75 -9.58
C ASP A 20 11.08 -14.25 -9.86
N PRO A 21 12.31 -13.74 -9.79
CA PRO A 21 12.54 -12.31 -9.94
C PRO A 21 12.48 -11.92 -11.42
N ILE A 22 11.68 -10.90 -11.74
CA ILE A 22 11.58 -10.36 -13.11
C ILE A 22 12.24 -9.00 -13.15
N ASN A 23 13.50 -8.97 -13.60
CA ASN A 23 14.21 -7.73 -13.89
C ASN A 23 13.92 -7.28 -15.33
N ARG A 24 12.87 -6.49 -15.50
CA ARG A 24 12.39 -5.95 -16.77
C ARG A 24 11.76 -4.58 -16.58
N HIS A 25 12.08 -3.68 -17.51
CA HIS A 25 11.36 -2.41 -17.61
C HIS A 25 9.94 -2.64 -18.14
N MET A 26 8.94 -2.36 -17.31
CA MET A 26 7.53 -2.39 -17.69
C MET A 26 7.09 -1.02 -18.18
N LYS A 27 6.28 -0.99 -19.23
CA LYS A 27 5.63 0.23 -19.69
C LYS A 27 4.42 0.49 -18.80
N ILE A 28 4.10 1.76 -18.58
CA ILE A 28 2.93 2.18 -17.80
C ILE A 28 2.02 2.96 -18.73
N ASP A 29 1.18 2.25 -19.46
CA ASP A 29 0.34 2.78 -20.54
C ASP A 29 -1.07 2.15 -20.60
N GLY A 30 -1.36 1.16 -19.76
CA GLY A 30 -2.65 0.46 -19.69
C GLY A 30 -2.80 -0.64 -20.73
N ASP A 31 -1.73 -0.96 -21.47
CA ASP A 31 -1.59 -2.14 -22.31
C ASP A 31 -0.73 -3.20 -21.58
N PHE A 32 -1.38 -4.26 -21.10
CA PHE A 32 -0.78 -5.24 -20.20
C PHE A 32 -0.02 -6.36 -20.92
N ASP A 33 0.36 -6.15 -22.18
CA ASP A 33 1.03 -7.15 -23.00
C ASP A 33 2.40 -7.57 -22.46
N ASP A 34 3.14 -6.67 -21.82
CA ASP A 34 4.43 -6.95 -21.19
C ASP A 34 4.31 -7.79 -19.89
N TRP A 35 3.14 -7.75 -19.22
CA TRP A 35 2.83 -8.53 -18.02
C TRP A 35 2.46 -10.00 -18.28
N LYS A 36 2.27 -10.41 -19.55
CA LYS A 36 1.82 -11.76 -19.91
C LYS A 36 2.74 -12.89 -19.41
N ASN A 37 4.04 -12.62 -19.32
CA ASN A 37 5.05 -13.58 -18.91
C ASN A 37 5.62 -13.33 -17.50
N VAL A 38 5.01 -12.42 -16.74
CA VAL A 38 5.38 -12.18 -15.35
C VAL A 38 4.63 -13.20 -14.47
N PRO A 39 5.31 -13.85 -13.50
CA PRO A 39 4.66 -14.77 -12.56
C PRO A 39 3.44 -14.13 -11.90
N SER A 40 2.35 -14.90 -11.88
CA SER A 40 1.04 -14.48 -11.40
C SER A 40 0.77 -15.13 -10.04
N TYR A 41 0.32 -14.32 -9.10
CA TYR A 41 -0.15 -14.75 -7.79
C TYR A 41 -1.66 -14.59 -7.78
N SER A 42 -2.35 -15.73 -7.71
CA SER A 42 -3.81 -15.74 -7.65
C SER A 42 -4.28 -15.41 -6.23
N ASP A 43 -5.25 -14.52 -6.17
CA ASP A 43 -6.06 -14.27 -4.99
C ASP A 43 -7.43 -14.93 -5.20
N PRO A 44 -8.09 -15.46 -4.17
CA PRO A 44 -9.42 -16.02 -4.30
C PRO A 44 -10.41 -14.95 -4.83
N GLU A 45 -11.44 -15.37 -5.56
CA GLU A 45 -12.49 -14.46 -6.02
C GLU A 45 -13.62 -14.44 -4.99
N ASP A 46 -13.89 -13.29 -4.37
CA ASP A 46 -15.02 -13.13 -3.44
C ASP A 46 -16.39 -13.07 -4.15
N ASN A 47 -17.46 -13.36 -3.40
CA ASN A 47 -18.86 -13.25 -3.82
C ASN A 47 -19.74 -12.70 -2.69
N MET A 48 -21.04 -12.53 -2.95
CA MET A 48 -21.97 -11.96 -1.95
C MET A 48 -22.17 -12.86 -0.72
N GLU A 49 -21.92 -14.15 -0.84
CA GLU A 49 -21.98 -15.12 0.26
C GLU A 49 -20.65 -15.24 1.03
N GLY A 50 -19.59 -14.63 0.53
CA GLY A 50 -18.23 -14.70 1.05
C GLY A 50 -17.43 -15.86 0.46
N THR A 51 -16.24 -15.57 -0.03
CA THR A 51 -15.10 -16.48 0.00
C THR A 51 -14.31 -16.26 1.26
N VAL A 52 -13.64 -17.32 1.67
CA VAL A 52 -12.91 -17.34 2.91
C VAL A 52 -11.56 -17.97 2.68
N TYR A 53 -10.50 -17.28 3.11
CA TYR A 53 -9.22 -17.91 3.36
C TYR A 53 -9.38 -19.02 4.40
N ASP A 54 -9.17 -20.26 3.96
CA ASP A 54 -9.12 -21.39 4.87
C ASP A 54 -7.79 -21.38 5.64
N VAL A 55 -7.79 -20.62 6.73
CA VAL A 55 -6.70 -20.61 7.72
C VAL A 55 -6.84 -21.75 8.72
N SER A 56 -7.74 -22.72 8.52
CA SER A 56 -7.96 -23.84 9.46
C SER A 56 -6.71 -24.65 9.81
N PRO A 57 -5.66 -24.78 8.96
CA PRO A 57 -4.40 -25.41 9.40
C PRO A 57 -3.74 -24.71 10.59
N TRP A 58 -3.99 -23.41 10.77
CA TRP A 58 -3.37 -22.56 11.78
C TRP A 58 -4.35 -22.14 12.88
N PHE A 59 -5.61 -21.93 12.48
CA PHE A 59 -6.72 -21.56 13.34
C PHE A 59 -7.95 -22.38 12.94
N PRO A 60 -8.11 -23.61 13.48
CA PRO A 60 -9.15 -24.56 13.05
C PRO A 60 -10.59 -24.05 13.11
N SER A 61 -10.81 -22.92 13.78
CA SER A 61 -12.11 -22.26 13.95
C SER A 61 -12.22 -20.91 13.26
N PHE A 62 -11.18 -20.42 12.59
CA PHE A 62 -11.15 -19.09 11.97
C PHE A 62 -11.13 -19.20 10.45
N LYS A 63 -11.83 -18.25 9.85
CA LYS A 63 -12.16 -18.17 8.45
C LYS A 63 -12.24 -16.68 8.15
N PHE A 64 -11.22 -16.15 7.48
CA PHE A 64 -11.15 -14.72 7.15
C PHE A 64 -11.86 -14.49 5.83
N PRO A 65 -12.88 -13.62 5.76
CA PRO A 65 -13.43 -13.20 4.49
C PRO A 65 -12.37 -12.47 3.67
N ASP A 66 -12.49 -12.61 2.36
CA ASP A 66 -11.57 -12.07 1.37
C ASP A 66 -11.76 -10.56 1.24
N CYS A 67 -12.93 -10.10 0.76
CA CYS A 67 -13.32 -8.70 0.89
C CYS A 67 -13.98 -8.45 2.25
N HIS A 68 -13.51 -7.41 2.96
CA HIS A 68 -13.87 -7.22 4.35
C HIS A 68 -13.84 -5.77 4.82
N ASP A 69 -14.39 -5.55 6.01
CA ASP A 69 -14.19 -4.35 6.81
C ASP A 69 -13.53 -4.74 8.13
N GLY A 70 -12.35 -4.17 8.37
CA GLY A 70 -11.51 -4.47 9.50
C GLY A 70 -11.19 -3.21 10.29
N ASP A 71 -11.84 -3.01 11.43
CA ASP A 71 -11.48 -1.94 12.39
C ASP A 71 -10.55 -2.44 13.51
N SER A 72 -10.14 -3.71 13.48
CA SER A 72 -9.55 -4.37 14.65
C SER A 72 -8.04 -4.52 14.61
N LEU A 73 -7.39 -3.93 15.62
CA LEU A 73 -5.96 -4.07 15.93
C LEU A 73 -5.57 -5.43 16.55
N ASP A 74 -6.35 -6.50 16.34
CA ASP A 74 -6.04 -7.83 16.87
C ASP A 74 -6.00 -8.89 15.76
N THR A 75 -4.86 -9.59 15.67
CA THR A 75 -4.62 -10.78 14.87
C THR A 75 -5.71 -11.86 14.94
N SER A 76 -6.48 -11.92 16.02
CA SER A 76 -7.53 -12.92 16.23
C SER A 76 -8.93 -12.48 15.81
N THR A 77 -9.12 -11.22 15.42
CA THR A 77 -10.43 -10.73 15.00
C THR A 77 -10.74 -11.17 13.57
N VAL A 78 -11.88 -11.83 13.38
CA VAL A 78 -12.42 -12.06 12.03
C VAL A 78 -13.08 -10.76 11.56
N PRO A 79 -12.58 -10.13 10.49
CA PRO A 79 -13.18 -8.91 9.96
C PRO A 79 -14.55 -9.22 9.39
N LYS A 80 -15.40 -8.20 9.28
CA LYS A 80 -16.75 -8.35 8.75
C LYS A 80 -16.65 -8.55 7.25
N HIS A 81 -17.29 -9.59 6.70
CA HIS A 81 -17.37 -9.76 5.24
C HIS A 81 -18.15 -8.60 4.63
N ILE A 82 -17.56 -7.96 3.62
CA ILE A 82 -18.16 -6.88 2.83
C ILE A 82 -17.81 -7.13 1.37
N TYR A 83 -18.77 -7.57 0.57
CA TYR A 83 -18.52 -7.82 -0.83
C TYR A 83 -18.47 -6.49 -1.60
N ASN A 84 -17.37 -6.27 -2.33
CA ASN A 84 -17.26 -5.15 -3.25
C ASN A 84 -16.40 -5.53 -4.47
N PRO A 85 -16.98 -5.60 -5.68
CA PRO A 85 -16.25 -6.03 -6.88
C PRO A 85 -15.11 -5.09 -7.27
N ASN A 86 -15.11 -3.83 -6.79
CA ASN A 86 -14.09 -2.84 -7.16
C ASN A 86 -12.79 -3.02 -6.38
N VAL A 87 -12.81 -3.75 -5.26
CA VAL A 87 -11.62 -4.08 -4.48
C VAL A 87 -11.27 -5.56 -4.54
N ASN A 88 -12.21 -6.45 -4.87
CA ASN A 88 -12.01 -7.91 -4.97
C ASN A 88 -10.87 -8.30 -5.93
N ILE A 89 -9.68 -8.51 -5.38
CA ILE A 89 -8.44 -8.81 -6.10
C ILE A 89 -8.50 -10.27 -6.54
N VAL A 90 -7.96 -10.57 -7.72
CA VAL A 90 -7.84 -11.96 -8.20
C VAL A 90 -6.46 -12.27 -8.76
N GLU A 91 -5.63 -11.25 -8.95
CA GLU A 91 -4.30 -11.41 -9.50
C GLU A 91 -3.39 -10.29 -9.05
N LEU A 92 -2.20 -10.66 -8.58
CA LEU A 92 -1.08 -9.79 -8.30
C LEU A 92 0.13 -10.26 -9.11
N LYS A 93 0.90 -9.32 -9.65
CA LYS A 93 2.21 -9.57 -10.26
C LYS A 93 3.19 -8.51 -9.83
N VAL A 94 4.46 -8.92 -9.69
CA VAL A 94 5.55 -8.03 -9.29
C VAL A 94 6.68 -8.15 -10.31
N ALA A 95 7.20 -7.02 -10.75
CA ALA A 95 8.39 -6.89 -11.57
C ALA A 95 9.28 -5.79 -11.01
N HIS A 96 10.54 -5.73 -11.41
CA HIS A 96 11.44 -4.63 -11.08
C HIS A 96 12.35 -4.31 -12.25
N ASP A 97 12.97 -3.13 -12.26
CA ASP A 97 14.16 -2.87 -13.06
C ASP A 97 15.29 -2.36 -12.15
N ASN A 98 16.37 -1.84 -12.73
CA ASN A 98 17.51 -1.33 -11.97
C ASN A 98 17.20 -0.12 -11.06
N SER A 99 15.99 0.44 -11.15
CA SER A 99 15.62 1.71 -10.53
C SER A 99 14.21 1.76 -9.94
N SER A 100 13.35 0.81 -10.29
CA SER A 100 11.92 0.89 -10.04
C SER A 100 11.32 -0.46 -9.67
N LEU A 101 10.35 -0.42 -8.75
CA LEU A 101 9.43 -1.52 -8.49
C LEU A 101 8.18 -1.33 -9.38
N TYR A 102 7.67 -2.43 -9.90
CA TYR A 102 6.46 -2.49 -10.69
C TYR A 102 5.46 -3.45 -10.07
N ILE A 103 4.22 -3.00 -9.93
CA ILE A 103 3.12 -3.83 -9.43
C ILE A 103 2.02 -3.81 -10.46
N TYR A 104 1.46 -4.99 -10.71
CA TYR A 104 0.21 -5.15 -11.45
C TYR A 104 -0.81 -5.80 -10.54
N CYS A 105 -2.06 -5.35 -10.66
CA CYS A 105 -3.18 -6.05 -10.07
C CYS A 105 -4.38 -6.10 -11.00
N ARG A 106 -5.21 -7.12 -10.78
CA ARG A 106 -6.51 -7.26 -11.42
C ARG A 106 -7.55 -7.56 -10.36
N VAL A 107 -8.69 -6.89 -10.48
CA VAL A 107 -9.91 -7.22 -9.75
C VAL A 107 -10.85 -8.06 -10.62
N ILE A 108 -11.87 -8.65 -10.01
CA ILE A 108 -12.86 -9.47 -10.71
C ILE A 108 -13.48 -8.75 -11.92
N ASP A 109 -13.99 -9.53 -12.86
CA ASP A 109 -14.70 -8.98 -14.02
C ASP A 109 -15.93 -8.17 -13.58
N GLY A 110 -15.99 -6.90 -14.00
CA GLY A 110 -17.04 -5.96 -13.61
C GLY A 110 -16.65 -5.02 -12.47
N GLY A 111 -15.55 -5.32 -11.76
CA GLY A 111 -14.88 -4.39 -10.85
C GLY A 111 -14.20 -3.24 -11.58
N VAL A 112 -14.08 -2.08 -10.93
CA VAL A 112 -13.37 -0.91 -11.47
C VAL A 112 -12.47 -0.30 -10.39
N ILE A 113 -11.16 -0.46 -10.54
CA ILE A 113 -10.15 0.05 -9.61
C ILE A 113 -10.17 1.58 -9.62
N GLY A 114 -10.21 2.21 -8.44
CA GLY A 114 -10.28 3.66 -8.29
C GLY A 114 -11.68 4.25 -8.51
N LYS A 115 -12.72 3.42 -8.58
CA LYS A 115 -14.11 3.90 -8.70
C LYS A 115 -14.58 4.46 -7.36
N THR A 116 -15.00 5.72 -7.39
CA THR A 116 -15.51 6.45 -6.22
C THR A 116 -16.78 7.20 -6.60
N SER A 117 -17.69 7.39 -5.63
CA SER A 117 -18.86 8.23 -5.85
C SER A 117 -18.45 9.71 -6.00
N VAL A 118 -19.27 10.47 -6.73
CA VAL A 118 -19.13 11.92 -6.85
C VAL A 118 -20.17 12.58 -5.96
N GLY A 119 -19.73 13.47 -5.09
CA GLY A 119 -20.58 14.11 -4.10
C GLY A 119 -20.01 15.43 -3.59
N PRO A 120 -20.75 16.18 -2.74
CA PRO A 120 -20.16 17.26 -1.99
C PRO A 120 -18.96 16.73 -1.20
N SER A 121 -17.82 17.41 -1.33
CA SER A 121 -16.64 17.10 -0.52
C SER A 121 -17.02 17.17 0.96
N GLU A 122 -16.40 16.36 1.81
CA GLU A 122 -16.62 16.43 3.25
C GLU A 122 -16.40 17.84 3.84
N PHE A 123 -15.61 18.68 3.17
CA PHE A 123 -15.37 20.09 3.50
C PHE A 123 -16.55 21.04 3.22
N ASN A 124 -17.67 20.55 2.67
CA ASN A 124 -18.86 21.33 2.35
C ASN A 124 -20.17 20.56 2.67
N LYS A 125 -20.23 19.90 3.84
CA LYS A 125 -21.45 19.23 4.35
C LYS A 125 -22.50 20.24 4.80
N ASN A 126 -23.13 20.95 3.87
CA ASN A 126 -24.30 21.80 4.16
C ASN A 126 -25.64 21.11 3.86
N ASN A 127 -25.63 19.89 3.29
CA ASN A 127 -26.85 19.18 2.90
C ASN A 127 -26.72 17.66 3.18
N PRO A 128 -27.43 17.11 4.19
CA PRO A 128 -27.35 15.69 4.57
C PRO A 128 -28.07 14.74 3.60
N SER A 129 -28.61 15.23 2.49
CA SER A 129 -29.32 14.44 1.46
C SER A 129 -28.45 14.09 0.24
N GLU A 130 -27.21 14.57 0.19
CA GLU A 130 -26.26 14.28 -0.89
C GLU A 130 -25.25 13.21 -0.41
N SER A 131 -25.02 12.17 -1.20
CA SER A 131 -23.99 11.16 -0.94
C SER A 131 -22.62 11.85 -0.86
N SER A 132 -21.84 11.62 0.20
CA SER A 132 -20.50 12.19 0.33
C SER A 132 -19.58 11.70 -0.79
N ALA A 133 -18.60 12.54 -1.16
CA ALA A 133 -17.55 12.13 -2.08
C ALA A 133 -16.81 10.87 -1.60
N GLY A 134 -16.67 9.88 -2.48
CA GLY A 134 -16.03 8.60 -2.18
C GLY A 134 -14.53 8.60 -2.22
N ARG A 135 -13.95 7.54 -1.66
CA ARG A 135 -12.52 7.29 -1.50
C ARG A 135 -12.14 5.90 -2.01
N PHE A 136 -10.96 5.80 -2.58
CA PHE A 136 -10.37 4.53 -2.99
C PHE A 136 -8.85 4.62 -2.85
N TYR A 137 -8.24 3.66 -2.18
CA TYR A 137 -6.80 3.54 -2.01
C TYR A 137 -6.29 2.27 -2.69
N ILE A 138 -5.13 2.40 -3.32
CA ILE A 138 -4.31 1.29 -3.79
C ILE A 138 -3.05 1.35 -2.95
N MET A 139 -2.75 0.31 -2.19
CA MET A 139 -1.65 0.32 -1.23
C MET A 139 -0.74 -0.88 -1.45
N THR A 140 0.49 -0.63 -1.86
CA THR A 140 1.53 -1.66 -1.89
C THR A 140 2.35 -1.55 -0.61
N ALA A 141 2.07 -2.41 0.37
CA ALA A 141 2.82 -2.50 1.62
C ALA A 141 4.11 -3.29 1.40
N ILE A 142 5.23 -2.78 1.92
CA ILE A 142 6.56 -3.39 1.78
C ILE A 142 7.21 -3.59 3.14
N ASN A 143 7.55 -4.84 3.46
CA ASN A 143 8.54 -5.17 4.47
C ASN A 143 9.91 -5.17 3.79
N ILE A 144 10.67 -4.10 4.02
CA ILE A 144 11.88 -3.75 3.27
C ILE A 144 13.07 -4.57 3.76
N ASP A 145 13.18 -4.78 5.07
CA ASP A 145 14.31 -5.48 5.68
C ASP A 145 14.06 -6.98 5.93
N HIS A 146 12.88 -7.47 5.52
CA HIS A 146 12.40 -8.82 5.73
C HIS A 146 12.43 -9.22 7.23
N ASN A 147 12.15 -8.26 8.10
CA ASN A 147 12.12 -8.47 9.53
C ASN A 147 10.70 -8.31 10.06
N ALA A 148 10.17 -9.35 10.70
CA ALA A 148 8.83 -9.32 11.29
C ALA A 148 8.74 -8.46 12.56
N THR A 149 9.84 -7.87 13.04
CA THR A 149 9.88 -7.07 14.28
C THR A 149 9.92 -5.57 14.04
N THR A 150 10.15 -5.13 12.81
CA THR A 150 10.08 -3.73 12.36
C THR A 150 8.73 -3.46 11.70
N GLY A 151 8.46 -2.22 11.30
CA GLY A 151 7.21 -1.85 10.65
C GLY A 151 5.97 -2.11 11.51
N CYS A 152 4.80 -2.04 10.87
CA CYS A 152 3.52 -2.37 11.48
C CYS A 152 3.00 -3.73 11.00
N TRP A 153 1.91 -4.20 11.62
CA TRP A 153 1.13 -5.32 11.08
C TRP A 153 0.11 -4.81 10.07
N LEU A 154 -0.26 -5.65 9.09
CA LEU A 154 -1.34 -5.32 8.15
C LEU A 154 -2.69 -5.13 8.85
N HIS A 155 -3.00 -5.92 9.88
CA HIS A 155 -4.29 -5.79 10.58
C HIS A 155 -4.38 -4.52 11.43
N ASP A 156 -3.25 -3.87 11.75
CA ASP A 156 -3.29 -2.57 12.42
C ASP A 156 -3.96 -1.50 11.55
N GLY A 157 -3.96 -1.70 10.23
CA GLY A 157 -4.71 -0.90 9.25
C GLY A 157 -5.99 -1.58 8.75
N GLY A 158 -6.42 -2.68 9.37
CA GLY A 158 -7.65 -3.36 8.99
C GLY A 158 -7.52 -4.37 7.84
N TYR A 159 -6.30 -4.71 7.42
CA TYR A 159 -6.05 -5.54 6.24
C TYR A 159 -5.80 -7.01 6.58
N HIS A 160 -6.52 -7.91 5.92
CA HIS A 160 -6.44 -9.38 6.05
C HIS A 160 -6.30 -10.10 4.70
N PRO A 161 -5.53 -11.19 4.59
CA PRO A 161 -4.83 -11.89 5.66
C PRO A 161 -3.67 -11.06 6.23
N THR A 162 -3.48 -11.15 7.54
CA THR A 162 -2.55 -10.26 8.22
C THR A 162 -1.10 -10.75 8.12
N ALA A 163 -0.13 -9.84 8.10
CA ALA A 163 1.28 -10.20 8.25
C ALA A 163 2.05 -9.06 8.95
N PRO A 164 3.14 -9.36 9.66
CA PRO A 164 3.97 -8.37 10.33
C PRO A 164 5.05 -7.77 9.42
N GLY A 165 5.67 -6.68 9.86
CA GLY A 165 6.96 -6.24 9.32
C GLY A 165 6.89 -5.13 8.29
N PHE A 166 5.73 -4.54 8.02
CA PHE A 166 5.58 -3.62 6.88
C PHE A 166 6.08 -2.22 7.25
N ASP A 167 7.22 -1.84 6.68
CA ASP A 167 7.97 -0.63 7.01
C ASP A 167 7.41 0.62 6.32
N GLY A 168 6.69 0.44 5.22
CA GLY A 168 6.09 1.54 4.47
C GLY A 168 5.27 1.09 3.27
N ASN A 169 4.58 2.07 2.68
CA ASN A 169 3.66 1.82 1.57
C ASN A 169 3.99 2.70 0.37
N ILE A 170 3.62 2.22 -0.81
CA ILE A 170 3.44 3.01 -2.03
C ILE A 170 1.94 3.10 -2.26
N GLU A 171 1.40 4.31 -2.33
CA GLU A 171 -0.06 4.50 -2.36
C GLU A 171 -0.53 5.41 -3.48
N ILE A 172 -1.73 5.12 -3.97
CA ILE A 172 -2.52 5.96 -4.88
C ILE A 172 -3.91 6.15 -4.27
N GLU A 173 -4.34 7.39 -4.15
CA GLU A 173 -5.68 7.76 -3.71
C GLU A 173 -6.50 8.30 -4.90
N PHE A 174 -7.72 7.78 -5.02
CA PHE A 174 -8.80 8.41 -5.78
C PHE A 174 -9.82 9.00 -4.82
N TYR A 175 -10.30 10.20 -5.13
CA TYR A 175 -11.30 10.90 -4.36
C TYR A 175 -12.27 11.62 -5.29
N ASN A 176 -13.56 11.54 -4.94
CA ASN A 176 -14.62 12.28 -5.64
C ASN A 176 -14.66 12.03 -7.16
N GLY A 177 -14.56 10.77 -7.59
CA GLY A 177 -14.59 10.34 -8.98
C GLY A 177 -13.31 10.56 -9.78
N SER A 178 -12.22 10.99 -9.15
CA SER A 178 -10.98 11.33 -9.84
C SER A 178 -9.72 10.96 -9.06
N PHE A 179 -8.59 10.91 -9.74
CA PHE A 179 -7.29 10.80 -9.10
C PHE A 179 -7.05 11.96 -8.12
N ASN A 180 -6.62 11.66 -6.90
CA ASN A 180 -6.34 12.66 -5.87
C ASN A 180 -4.84 12.83 -5.62
N GLN A 181 -4.12 11.76 -5.31
CA GLN A 181 -2.69 11.85 -5.03
C GLN A 181 -2.01 10.49 -5.15
N ASN A 182 -0.69 10.51 -5.29
CA ASN A 182 0.15 9.33 -5.09
C ASN A 182 1.31 9.68 -4.17
N TYR A 183 1.58 8.83 -3.19
CA TYR A 183 2.51 9.14 -2.11
C TYR A 183 3.20 7.88 -1.59
N PHE A 184 4.21 8.12 -0.78
CA PHE A 184 4.91 7.09 -0.01
C PHE A 184 4.55 7.28 1.46
N VAL A 185 4.45 6.16 2.17
CA VAL A 185 4.25 6.11 3.62
C VAL A 185 5.51 5.53 4.26
N ASP A 186 5.98 6.17 5.33
CA ASP A 186 7.01 5.62 6.21
C ASP A 186 6.32 5.31 7.55
N HIS A 187 6.30 4.03 7.94
CA HIS A 187 5.66 3.57 9.16
C HIS A 187 6.59 3.61 10.36
N GLY A 188 7.81 4.14 10.30
CA GLY A 188 8.78 4.07 11.41
C GLY A 188 8.45 4.84 12.71
N ALA A 189 7.25 4.75 13.31
CA ALA A 189 6.86 5.42 14.55
C ALA A 189 5.77 4.67 15.36
N ASN A 190 5.71 4.91 16.67
CA ASN A 190 4.67 4.40 17.59
C ASN A 190 3.96 5.50 18.40
N ASN A 191 4.30 6.76 18.18
CA ASN A 191 3.73 7.91 18.88
C ASN A 191 4.06 9.22 18.13
N ASP A 192 3.44 10.33 18.54
CA ASP A 192 3.63 11.64 17.91
C ASP A 192 5.08 12.15 17.94
N ASP A 193 5.81 11.95 19.05
CA ASP A 193 7.21 12.37 19.16
C ASP A 193 8.08 11.62 18.14
N GLU A 194 7.81 10.32 18.00
CA GLU A 194 8.41 9.44 17.02
C GLU A 194 8.05 9.82 15.58
N THR A 195 6.80 10.21 15.31
CA THR A 195 6.36 10.74 14.01
C THR A 195 7.06 12.05 13.68
N ASN A 196 7.30 12.92 14.67
CA ASN A 196 8.06 14.16 14.48
C ASN A 196 9.54 13.87 14.14
N TYR A 197 10.15 12.91 14.82
CA TYR A 197 11.49 12.42 14.48
C TYR A 197 11.53 11.84 13.06
N LEU A 198 10.56 10.99 12.72
CA LEU A 198 10.41 10.38 11.40
C LEU A 198 10.36 11.42 10.29
N LYS A 199 9.50 12.44 10.48
CA LYS A 199 9.36 13.57 9.58
C LYS A 199 10.67 14.34 9.39
N GLN A 200 11.44 14.53 10.46
CA GLN A 200 12.76 15.16 10.37
C GLN A 200 13.75 14.29 9.59
N GLN A 201 13.74 12.97 9.79
CA GLN A 201 14.56 12.05 9.02
C GLN A 201 14.20 12.05 7.52
N ASN A 202 12.92 12.05 7.18
CA ASN A 202 12.52 12.15 5.76
C ASN A 202 13.00 13.46 5.11
N LYS A 203 12.94 14.60 5.83
CA LYS A 203 13.51 15.89 5.36
C LYS A 203 15.02 15.81 5.12
N GLU A 204 15.71 14.94 5.85
CA GLU A 204 17.15 14.65 5.72
C GLU A 204 17.46 13.56 4.68
N ASN A 205 16.47 13.16 3.86
CA ASN A 205 16.58 12.09 2.87
C ASN A 205 16.76 10.69 3.48
N HIS A 206 16.18 10.46 4.66
CA HIS A 206 16.21 9.17 5.34
C HIS A 206 14.83 8.55 5.54
N PHE A 207 14.73 7.24 5.36
CA PHE A 207 13.60 6.37 5.67
C PHE A 207 13.92 5.57 6.94
N VAL A 208 12.98 5.49 7.88
CA VAL A 208 13.25 4.91 9.20
C VAL A 208 12.61 3.53 9.34
N ILE A 209 13.46 2.50 9.32
CA ILE A 209 13.04 1.13 9.60
C ILE A 209 13.20 0.83 11.09
N ARG A 210 12.09 0.62 11.80
CA ARG A 210 12.04 0.23 13.22
C ARG A 210 10.64 -0.30 13.59
N PRO A 211 10.43 -0.90 14.78
CA PRO A 211 9.09 -1.32 15.22
C PRO A 211 8.11 -0.16 15.23
N ALA A 212 6.87 -0.41 14.83
CA ALA A 212 5.86 0.64 14.64
C ALA A 212 4.42 0.14 14.82
N THR A 213 3.49 1.10 14.79
CA THR A 213 2.05 0.85 14.64
C THR A 213 1.50 1.59 13.41
N HIS A 214 0.35 1.16 12.90
CA HIS A 214 -0.25 1.78 11.71
C HIS A 214 -0.72 3.23 11.94
N GLU A 215 -1.02 3.64 13.18
CA GLU A 215 -1.54 4.98 13.50
C GLU A 215 -0.50 6.10 13.29
N TYR A 216 0.79 5.79 13.43
CA TYR A 216 1.86 6.78 13.45
C TYR A 216 2.78 6.62 12.24
N PHE A 217 2.60 7.49 11.25
CA PHE A 217 3.36 7.48 10.01
C PHE A 217 3.56 8.87 9.45
N THR A 218 4.48 8.99 8.49
CA THR A 218 4.50 10.14 7.57
C THR A 218 3.97 9.70 6.23
N GLN A 219 3.29 10.62 5.52
CA GLN A 219 3.01 10.47 4.10
C GLN A 219 3.60 11.63 3.33
N TYR A 220 4.24 11.34 2.20
CA TYR A 220 4.88 12.36 1.38
C TYR A 220 4.81 12.06 -0.12
N ILE A 221 4.63 13.13 -0.88
CA ILE A 221 4.85 13.14 -2.33
C ILE A 221 6.34 13.29 -2.57
N TYR A 222 6.91 12.50 -3.47
CA TYR A 222 8.28 12.68 -3.96
C TYR A 222 8.27 13.27 -5.37
N TRP A 223 9.13 14.25 -5.62
CA TRP A 223 9.38 14.84 -6.93
C TRP A 223 10.86 14.76 -7.29
N ASN A 224 11.15 14.46 -8.56
CA ASN A 224 12.49 14.51 -9.15
C ASN A 224 12.67 15.75 -10.05
N HIS A 225 11.84 16.76 -9.85
CA HIS A 225 11.92 18.09 -10.43
C HIS A 225 11.68 19.15 -9.36
N GLN A 226 12.06 20.40 -9.66
CA GLN A 226 11.68 21.53 -8.82
C GLN A 226 10.16 21.75 -8.90
N PRO A 227 9.42 21.67 -7.78
CA PRO A 227 7.96 21.78 -7.81
C PRO A 227 7.52 23.19 -8.20
N THR A 228 6.45 23.24 -8.99
CA THR A 228 5.77 24.45 -9.41
C THR A 228 5.03 25.11 -8.25
N ALA A 229 4.74 26.41 -8.37
CA ALA A 229 3.96 27.14 -7.36
C ALA A 229 2.56 26.54 -7.09
N ASN A 230 1.98 25.79 -8.03
CA ASN A 230 0.70 25.12 -7.83
C ASN A 230 0.86 23.83 -7.02
N GLU A 231 1.91 23.05 -7.27
CA GLU A 231 2.25 21.86 -6.46
C GLU A 231 2.57 22.26 -5.02
N THR A 232 3.40 23.28 -4.82
CA THR A 232 3.86 23.68 -3.48
C THR A 232 2.77 24.24 -2.57
N LYS A 233 1.75 24.90 -3.12
CA LYS A 233 0.61 25.45 -2.35
C LYS A 233 -0.17 24.39 -1.57
N ARG A 234 -0.03 23.13 -1.96
CA ARG A 234 -0.78 22.03 -1.38
C ARG A 234 0.02 21.26 -0.32
N CYS A 235 1.33 21.49 -0.23
CA CYS A 235 2.17 20.93 0.83
C CYS A 235 1.82 21.54 2.18
N LEU A 236 1.66 20.72 3.21
CA LEU A 236 1.29 21.19 4.54
C LEU A 236 2.31 22.17 5.14
N GLU A 237 3.59 21.93 4.89
CA GLU A 237 4.70 22.72 5.43
C GLU A 237 5.62 23.27 4.32
N GLY A 238 5.15 23.28 3.08
CA GLY A 238 5.96 23.55 1.89
C GLY A 238 6.77 22.33 1.42
N PRO A 239 7.40 22.42 0.24
CA PRO A 239 8.30 21.38 -0.26
C PRO A 239 9.66 21.44 0.47
N TYR A 240 10.28 20.28 0.66
CA TYR A 240 11.62 20.15 1.21
C TYR A 240 12.56 19.62 0.15
N GLN A 241 13.62 20.36 -0.15
CA GLN A 241 14.68 19.87 -1.02
C GLN A 241 15.53 18.86 -0.26
N LEU A 242 15.69 17.66 -0.82
CA LEU A 242 16.43 16.59 -0.17
C LEU A 242 17.96 16.84 -0.25
N PRO A 243 18.70 16.73 0.87
CA PRO A 243 20.15 16.91 0.86
C PRO A 243 20.87 15.82 0.06
N GLY A 244 22.05 16.14 -0.47
CA GLY A 244 22.89 15.18 -1.21
C GLY A 244 22.37 14.78 -2.60
N SER A 245 21.18 15.22 -2.98
CA SER A 245 20.61 14.98 -4.31
C SER A 245 21.12 15.96 -5.36
N THR A 246 20.99 15.60 -6.65
CA THR A 246 20.97 16.61 -7.72
C THR A 246 19.89 17.64 -7.37
N LYS A 247 20.00 18.91 -7.80
CA LYS A 247 19.13 20.05 -7.38
C LYS A 247 17.61 19.91 -7.67
N THR A 248 17.12 18.69 -7.84
CA THR A 248 15.86 18.31 -8.43
C THR A 248 15.04 17.41 -7.53
N ASN A 249 15.54 16.88 -6.41
CA ASN A 249 14.74 15.98 -5.57
C ASN A 249 14.09 16.72 -4.40
N TYR A 250 12.78 16.56 -4.27
CA TYR A 250 11.95 17.22 -3.26
C TYR A 250 10.96 16.23 -2.66
N ILE A 251 10.61 16.46 -1.39
CA ILE A 251 9.43 15.84 -0.78
C ILE A 251 8.41 16.90 -0.35
N CYS A 252 7.15 16.49 -0.26
CA CYS A 252 6.04 17.32 0.17
C CYS A 252 5.14 16.49 1.07
N PHE A 253 5.13 16.79 2.38
CA PHE A 253 4.21 16.12 3.29
C PHE A 253 2.78 16.53 2.97
N THR A 254 1.93 15.51 2.86
CA THR A 254 0.50 15.65 2.57
C THR A 254 -0.30 15.00 3.71
N LYS A 255 -1.62 15.02 3.60
CA LYS A 255 -2.53 14.33 4.50
C LYS A 255 -3.60 13.62 3.69
N ASP A 256 -4.32 12.71 4.33
CA ASP A 256 -5.51 12.11 3.75
C ASP A 256 -6.50 13.20 3.32
N LYS A 257 -7.16 13.00 2.17
CA LYS A 257 -8.11 13.94 1.56
C LYS A 257 -7.52 15.33 1.28
N ALA A 258 -6.21 15.43 1.11
CA ALA A 258 -5.61 16.70 0.66
C ALA A 258 -6.22 17.11 -0.69
N PRO A 259 -6.40 18.42 -0.97
CA PRO A 259 -7.02 18.88 -2.20
C PRO A 259 -6.10 18.62 -3.41
N GLY A 260 -6.30 17.46 -4.05
CA GLY A 260 -5.58 17.03 -5.24
C GLY A 260 -5.94 17.79 -6.52
N PRO A 261 -5.38 17.37 -7.68
CA PRO A 261 -4.45 16.26 -7.82
C PRO A 261 -3.01 16.60 -7.35
N PHE A 262 -2.33 15.68 -6.67
CA PHE A 262 -0.87 15.68 -6.47
C PHE A 262 -0.21 14.57 -7.27
N ASN A 263 0.61 14.96 -8.25
CA ASN A 263 1.35 14.01 -9.06
C ASN A 263 2.79 13.94 -8.55
N GLY A 264 3.13 12.88 -7.81
CA GLY A 264 4.51 12.52 -7.51
C GLY A 264 5.17 11.73 -8.64
N VAL A 265 6.30 11.10 -8.33
CA VAL A 265 7.05 10.25 -9.27
C VAL A 265 6.42 8.87 -9.51
N ILE A 266 5.38 8.49 -8.77
CA ILE A 266 4.63 7.26 -9.04
C ILE A 266 3.82 7.46 -10.33
N SER A 267 3.96 6.54 -11.27
CA SER A 267 3.12 6.48 -12.48
C SER A 267 2.24 5.25 -12.41
N TYR A 268 1.01 5.37 -12.89
CA TYR A 268 0.08 4.24 -12.98
C TYR A 268 -0.76 4.35 -14.25
N ALA A 269 -1.31 3.22 -14.68
CA ALA A 269 -2.30 3.15 -15.74
C ALA A 269 -3.36 2.09 -15.41
N ARG A 270 -4.53 2.21 -16.04
CA ARG A 270 -5.64 1.25 -15.90
C ARG A 270 -6.02 0.72 -17.27
N SER A 271 -6.53 -0.50 -17.32
CA SER A 271 -7.15 -1.02 -18.55
C SER A 271 -8.35 -0.18 -18.96
N VAL A 272 -8.75 -0.29 -20.22
CA VAL A 272 -9.96 0.37 -20.73
C VAL A 272 -11.21 0.00 -19.93
N LYS A 273 -11.29 -1.24 -19.42
CA LYS A 273 -12.37 -1.70 -18.55
C LYS A 273 -12.22 -1.21 -17.11
N GLY A 274 -11.00 -0.84 -16.70
CA GLY A 274 -10.67 -0.36 -15.36
C GLY A 274 -10.47 -1.45 -14.32
N ASN A 275 -10.52 -2.73 -14.70
CA ASN A 275 -10.35 -3.87 -13.78
C ASN A 275 -8.89 -4.33 -13.64
N GLU A 276 -7.97 -3.78 -14.45
CA GLU A 276 -6.53 -4.03 -14.31
C GLU A 276 -5.82 -2.70 -14.08
N LEU A 277 -4.77 -2.74 -13.26
CA LEU A 277 -3.92 -1.60 -12.95
C LEU A 277 -2.46 -2.03 -12.94
N GLU A 278 -1.61 -1.16 -13.45
CA GLU A 278 -0.16 -1.24 -13.29
C GLU A 278 0.35 0.05 -12.65
N LEU A 279 1.36 -0.08 -11.81
CA LEU A 279 2.04 1.05 -11.18
C LEU A 279 3.55 0.86 -11.20
N ARG A 280 4.26 1.97 -11.23
CA ARG A 280 5.71 2.05 -11.12
C ARG A 280 6.08 3.02 -10.01
N ALA A 281 6.96 2.56 -9.12
CA ALA A 281 7.53 3.35 -8.05
C ALA A 281 9.07 3.33 -8.12
N PRO A 282 9.74 4.49 -8.28
CA PRO A 282 11.20 4.55 -8.25
C PRO A 282 11.76 4.24 -6.86
N PHE A 283 12.78 3.38 -6.76
CA PHE A 283 13.44 3.01 -5.50
C PHE A 283 13.93 4.24 -4.71
N GLN A 284 14.45 5.24 -5.41
CA GLN A 284 14.98 6.47 -4.80
C GLN A 284 13.94 7.24 -3.97
N ALA A 285 12.64 7.02 -4.23
CA ALA A 285 11.57 7.72 -3.55
C ALA A 285 11.28 7.17 -2.16
N LEU A 286 11.76 5.96 -1.85
CA LEU A 286 11.82 5.39 -0.50
C LEU A 286 13.05 5.89 0.28
N LEU A 287 13.71 6.95 -0.19
CA LEU A 287 14.84 7.63 0.46
C LEU A 287 16.01 6.67 0.77
N LEU A 288 16.91 7.09 1.66
CA LEU A 288 18.01 6.25 2.15
C LEU A 288 17.63 5.62 3.50
N ASN A 289 18.00 4.39 3.74
CA ASN A 289 17.80 3.76 5.04
C ASN A 289 18.59 4.53 6.12
N SER A 290 17.90 5.02 7.15
CA SER A 290 18.46 5.89 8.19
C SER A 290 19.59 5.25 9.01
N GLN A 291 19.61 3.92 9.10
CA GLN A 291 20.60 3.18 9.87
C GLN A 291 21.87 2.91 9.07
N THR A 292 21.77 2.77 7.75
CA THR A 292 22.89 2.36 6.88
C THR A 292 23.39 3.47 5.97
N GLY A 293 22.58 4.49 5.70
CA GLY A 293 22.83 5.54 4.71
C GLY A 293 22.81 5.04 3.25
N ARG A 294 22.40 3.80 3.00
CA ARG A 294 22.26 3.20 1.66
C ARG A 294 20.84 3.36 1.15
N SER A 295 20.59 3.10 -0.13
CA SER A 295 19.24 3.05 -0.69
C SER A 295 18.36 2.10 0.12
N THR A 296 17.13 2.53 0.44
CA THR A 296 16.16 1.72 1.18
C THR A 296 15.75 0.47 0.40
N LEU A 297 15.61 0.59 -0.93
CA LEU A 297 15.52 -0.54 -1.86
C LEU A 297 16.67 -0.51 -2.85
N GLU A 298 17.31 -1.66 -3.05
CA GLU A 298 18.36 -1.89 -4.04
C GLU A 298 18.32 -3.34 -4.56
N LEU A 299 18.93 -3.56 -5.71
CA LEU A 299 19.08 -4.90 -6.26
C LEU A 299 19.89 -5.79 -5.31
N GLY A 300 19.53 -7.08 -5.26
CA GLY A 300 20.06 -8.08 -4.34
C GLY A 300 19.23 -8.23 -3.06
N MET A 301 18.33 -7.30 -2.76
CA MET A 301 17.45 -7.40 -1.60
C MET A 301 16.31 -8.39 -1.84
N THR A 302 15.83 -9.00 -0.76
CA THR A 302 14.56 -9.73 -0.73
C THR A 302 13.63 -8.97 0.19
N VAL A 303 12.43 -8.68 -0.31
CA VAL A 303 11.39 -7.93 0.38
C VAL A 303 10.12 -8.76 0.45
N ASN A 304 9.25 -8.47 1.42
CA ASN A 304 7.89 -8.99 1.38
C ASN A 304 6.93 -7.90 0.93
N ILE A 305 6.02 -8.24 0.02
CA ILE A 305 5.07 -7.31 -0.59
C ILE A 305 3.66 -7.87 -0.39
N SER A 306 2.73 -7.00 -0.02
CA SER A 306 1.30 -7.26 -0.11
C SER A 306 0.63 -6.05 -0.75
N LEU A 307 -0.45 -6.29 -1.50
CA LEU A 307 -1.28 -5.26 -2.09
C LEU A 307 -2.64 -5.26 -1.40
N SER A 308 -3.09 -4.08 -0.97
CA SER A 308 -4.45 -3.84 -0.50
C SER A 308 -5.16 -2.86 -1.43
N LEU A 309 -6.40 -3.18 -1.77
CA LEU A 309 -7.35 -2.24 -2.35
C LEU A 309 -8.39 -1.91 -1.29
N GLU A 310 -8.74 -0.64 -1.16
CA GLU A 310 -9.63 -0.17 -0.10
C GLU A 310 -10.56 0.91 -0.63
N THR A 311 -11.84 0.89 -0.27
CA THR A 311 -12.81 1.87 -0.76
C THR A 311 -13.93 2.14 0.24
N SER A 312 -14.52 3.32 0.11
CA SER A 312 -15.70 3.72 0.87
C SER A 312 -16.97 2.95 0.47
N GLU A 313 -18.01 3.14 1.29
CA GLU A 313 -19.22 2.32 1.36
C GLU A 313 -20.16 2.30 0.14
N GLU A 314 -19.94 3.12 -0.87
CA GLU A 314 -21.02 3.45 -1.84
C GLU A 314 -21.36 2.31 -2.79
N TYR A 315 -20.43 1.37 -2.98
CA TYR A 315 -20.57 0.27 -3.93
C TYR A 315 -20.49 -1.12 -3.29
N SER A 316 -20.34 -1.18 -1.98
CA SER A 316 -20.26 -2.43 -1.23
C SER A 316 -21.64 -2.99 -0.88
N VAL A 317 -21.66 -4.30 -0.61
CA VAL A 317 -22.82 -5.02 -0.10
C VAL A 317 -22.40 -5.81 1.15
N PRO A 318 -22.92 -5.45 2.34
CA PRO A 318 -23.71 -4.25 2.64
C PRO A 318 -22.91 -2.95 2.41
N GLN A 319 -23.59 -1.80 2.36
CA GLN A 319 -22.92 -0.49 2.27
C GLN A 319 -22.13 -0.24 3.55
N ASP A 320 -20.85 -0.55 3.49
CA ASP A 320 -19.85 -0.32 4.52
C ASP A 320 -18.47 -0.17 3.88
N TRP A 321 -17.49 0.28 4.65
CA TRP A 321 -16.10 0.29 4.20
C TRP A 321 -15.67 -1.10 3.70
N SER A 322 -14.80 -1.17 2.70
CA SER A 322 -14.43 -2.45 2.10
C SER A 322 -13.00 -2.43 1.63
N SER A 323 -12.24 -3.42 2.06
CA SER A 323 -10.90 -3.71 1.62
C SER A 323 -10.79 -5.15 1.13
N ASP A 324 -9.79 -5.40 0.30
CA ASP A 324 -9.30 -6.73 -0.03
C ASP A 324 -7.77 -6.65 -0.07
N THR A 325 -7.10 -7.67 0.45
CA THR A 325 -5.65 -7.69 0.61
C THR A 325 -5.10 -9.03 0.20
N THR A 326 -4.11 -9.01 -0.68
CA THR A 326 -3.46 -10.23 -1.16
C THR A 326 -2.61 -10.89 -0.09
N ALA A 327 -2.45 -12.20 -0.19
CA ALA A 327 -1.38 -12.89 0.54
C ALA A 327 0.00 -12.28 0.30
N THR A 328 0.86 -12.30 1.31
CA THR A 328 2.22 -11.74 1.24
C THR A 328 3.12 -12.55 0.30
N ILE A 329 3.79 -11.86 -0.62
CA ILE A 329 4.76 -12.43 -1.57
C ILE A 329 6.17 -12.05 -1.13
N GLN A 330 7.06 -13.03 -1.09
CA GLN A 330 8.49 -12.82 -0.94
C GLN A 330 9.10 -12.60 -2.32
N TYR A 331 9.65 -11.42 -2.56
CA TYR A 331 10.16 -11.00 -3.86
C TYR A 331 11.64 -10.60 -3.76
N THR A 332 12.48 -11.17 -4.63
CA THR A 332 13.89 -10.80 -4.73
C THR A 332 14.10 -9.78 -5.86
N LEU A 333 14.75 -8.66 -5.57
CA LEU A 333 15.16 -7.66 -6.56
C LEU A 333 16.45 -8.13 -7.25
N SER A 334 16.41 -9.15 -8.11
CA SER A 334 17.62 -9.75 -8.69
C SER A 334 18.47 -8.80 -9.56
N ASN A 335 19.79 -8.96 -9.47
CA ASN A 335 20.72 -8.31 -10.40
C ASN A 335 20.66 -8.91 -11.82
N ASP A 336 20.14 -10.12 -11.96
CA ASP A 336 20.07 -10.82 -13.25
C ASP A 336 18.90 -10.28 -14.08
N SER A 337 19.16 -9.89 -15.33
CA SER A 337 18.12 -9.50 -16.29
C SER A 337 17.33 -10.74 -16.74
N ALA A 338 16.00 -10.70 -16.65
CA ALA A 338 15.09 -11.80 -16.97
C ALA A 338 14.67 -11.87 -18.46
#